data_AF-A0A1V4K9Y2-F1
#
_entry.id   AF-A0A1V4K9Y2-F1
#
_cell.length_a   1.000
_cell.length_b   1.000
_cell.length_c   1.000
_cell.angle_alpha   90.00
_cell.angle_beta   90.00
_cell.angle_gamma   90.00
#
_symmetry.space_group_name_H-M   'P 1'
#
loop_
_entity.id
_entity.type
_entity.pdbx_description
1 polymer ?
#
loop_
_entity_poly.entity_id
_entity_poly.type
_entity_poly.pdbx_seq_one_letter_code
_entity_poly.pdbx_strand_id
1 'polypeptide(L)' 'MGEKKVSGRVPEAAQRRVLDRATRQRRLNRQLEALENDNFGDDPQAGLPRPGKRLPNFADTAETGAGWGEP' A
#
# COMPACT_ATOMS: atom_id res chain seq x y z
N MET A 1 15.47 -27.73 10.32
CA MET A 1 14.21 -28.00 9.60
C MET A 1 13.73 -26.66 9.05
N GLY A 2 13.74 -26.46 7.73
CA GLY A 2 13.42 -25.16 7.12
C GLY A 2 11.91 -24.91 7.09
N GLU A 3 11.49 -23.79 7.67
CA GLU A 3 10.11 -23.33 7.65
C GLU A 3 9.72 -22.99 6.20
N LYS A 4 8.84 -23.80 5.63
CA LYS A 4 8.30 -23.60 4.29
C LYS A 4 7.41 -22.36 4.31
N LYS A 5 7.96 -21.24 3.84
CA LYS A 5 7.26 -19.98 3.61
C LYS A 5 6.04 -20.25 2.72
N VAL A 6 4.85 -20.23 3.30
CA VAL A 6 3.60 -20.40 2.55
C VAL A 6 3.45 -19.20 1.62
N SER A 7 3.38 -19.45 0.32
CA SER A 7 3.19 -18.40 -0.68
C SER A 7 1.89 -17.64 -0.41
N GLY A 8 1.98 -16.31 -0.23
CA GLY A 8 0.81 -15.44 -0.06
C GLY A 8 -0.04 -15.25 -1.32
N ARG A 9 0.38 -15.84 -2.46
CA ARG A 9 -0.42 -15.80 -3.70
C ARG A 9 -1.73 -16.54 -3.49
N VAL A 10 -2.84 -15.84 -3.71
CA VAL A 10 -4.18 -16.45 -3.74
C VAL A 10 -4.17 -17.49 -4.87
N PRO A 11 -4.50 -18.77 -4.58
CA PRO A 11 -4.54 -19.79 -5.61
C PRO A 11 -5.58 -19.43 -6.67
N GLU A 12 -5.24 -19.63 -7.95
CA GLU A 12 -6.06 -19.21 -9.09
C GLU A 12 -7.50 -19.73 -9.01
N ALA A 13 -7.67 -20.98 -8.55
CA ALA A 13 -8.98 -21.58 -8.33
C ALA A 13 -9.84 -20.84 -7.29
N ALA A 14 -9.23 -20.15 -6.32
CA ALA A 14 -9.95 -19.36 -5.32
C ALA A 14 -10.42 -18.00 -5.82
N GLN A 15 -9.80 -17.45 -6.88
CA GLN A 15 -10.23 -16.19 -7.52
C GLN A 15 -11.51 -16.37 -8.36
N ARG A 16 -11.68 -17.53 -8.99
CA ARG A 16 -12.81 -17.81 -9.88
C ARG A 16 -14.10 -18.21 -9.16
N ARG A 17 -14.07 -18.40 -7.84
CA ARG A 17 -15.25 -18.84 -7.06
C ARG A 17 -16.17 -17.66 -6.78
N VAL A 18 -17.44 -17.80 -7.16
CA VAL A 18 -18.49 -16.85 -6.78
C VAL A 18 -18.81 -17.03 -5.29
N LEU A 19 -18.65 -15.95 -4.52
CA LEU A 19 -18.97 -15.92 -3.09
C LEU A 19 -20.34 -15.27 -2.86
N ASP A 20 -20.98 -15.67 -1.76
CA ASP A 20 -22.16 -14.98 -1.26
C ASP A 20 -21.81 -13.53 -0.83
N ARG A 21 -22.84 -12.69 -0.75
CA ARG A 21 -22.69 -11.27 -0.44
C ARG A 21 -22.03 -11.04 0.93
N ALA A 22 -22.38 -11.83 1.95
CA ALA A 22 -21.84 -11.66 3.29
C ALA A 22 -20.35 -12.05 3.36
N THR A 23 -19.96 -13.14 2.68
CA THR A 23 -18.54 -13.55 2.61
C THR A 23 -17.70 -12.57 1.80
N ARG A 24 -18.24 -12.02 0.70
CA ARG A 24 -17.54 -10.96 -0.06
C ARG A 24 -17.28 -9.74 0.83
N GLN A 25 -18.29 -9.28 1.56
CA GLN A 25 -18.14 -8.14 2.47
C GLN A 25 -17.10 -8.39 3.56
N ARG A 26 -17.15 -9.57 4.21
CA ARG A 26 -16.14 -9.95 5.23
C ARG A 26 -14.73 -9.94 4.67
N ARG A 27 -14.53 -10.43 3.45
CA ARG A 27 -13.20 -10.41 2.81
C ARG A 27 -12.72 -9.00 2.51
N LEU A 28 -13.62 -8.13 2.04
CA LEU A 28 -13.28 -6.73 1.76
C LEU A 28 -12.90 -5.99 3.05
N ASN A 29 -13.67 -6.14 4.12
CA ASN A 29 -13.37 -5.50 5.41
C ASN A 29 -12.00 -5.93 5.95
N ARG A 30 -11.66 -7.23 5.88
CA ARG A 30 -10.33 -7.71 6.30
C ARG A 30 -9.19 -7.12 5.48
N GLN A 31 -9.40 -6.88 4.18
CA GLN A 31 -8.39 -6.26 3.35
C GLN A 31 -8.19 -4.79 3.73
N LEU A 32 -9.27 -4.05 3.98
CA LEU A 32 -9.19 -2.67 4.46
C LEU A 32 -8.49 -2.59 5.82
N GLU A 33 -8.88 -3.42 6.78
CA GLU A 33 -8.25 -3.49 8.10
C GLU A 33 -6.75 -3.83 8.01
N ALA A 34 -6.36 -4.73 7.09
CA ALA A 34 -4.95 -5.04 6.88
C ALA A 34 -4.17 -3.83 6.32
N LEU A 35 -4.74 -3.09 5.37
CA LEU A 35 -4.13 -1.86 4.84
C LEU A 35 -4.01 -0.78 5.91
N GLU A 36 -5.05 -0.61 6.73
CA GLU A 36 -5.04 0.34 7.84
C GLU A 36 -3.93 0.00 8.84
N ASN A 37 -3.85 -1.26 9.27
CA ASN A 37 -2.83 -1.71 10.22
C ASN A 37 -1.39 -1.61 9.67
N ASP A 38 -1.19 -1.84 8.37
CA ASP A 38 0.14 -1.77 7.73
C ASP A 38 0.62 -0.32 7.57
N ASN A 39 -0.31 0.63 7.45
CA ASN A 39 0.01 2.05 7.30
C ASN A 39 0.53 2.72 8.58
N PHE A 40 0.30 2.15 9.77
CA PHE A 40 0.73 2.71 11.05
C PHE A 40 2.08 2.14 11.54
N GLY A 41 2.95 1.71 10.62
CA GLY A 41 4.32 1.34 10.96
C GLY A 41 5.19 2.55 11.32
N ASP A 42 6.26 2.30 12.07
CA ASP A 42 7.30 3.31 12.26
C ASP A 42 7.88 3.71 10.90
N ASP A 43 7.95 5.01 10.62
CA ASP A 43 8.64 5.50 9.43
C ASP A 43 10.10 5.03 9.51
N PRO A 44 10.58 4.19 8.56
CA PRO A 44 11.95 3.70 8.58
C PRO A 44 12.99 4.84 8.51
N GLN A 45 12.57 6.03 8.11
CA GLN A 45 13.39 7.24 8.03
C GLN A 45 13.31 8.13 9.28
N ALA A 46 12.47 7.81 10.28
CA ALA A 46 12.26 8.65 11.45
C ALA A 46 13.55 8.93 12.27
N GLY A 47 14.50 7.98 12.27
CA GLY A 47 15.79 8.10 12.96
C GLY A 47 16.90 8.75 12.15
N LEU A 48 16.66 9.09 10.88
CA LEU A 48 17.69 9.72 10.05
C LEU A 48 17.93 11.16 10.51
N PRO A 49 19.19 11.59 10.63
CA PRO A 49 19.50 13.00 10.83
C PRO A 49 18.86 13.80 9.69
N ARG A 50 17.90 14.68 10.01
CA ARG A 50 17.31 15.56 9.01
C ARG A 50 18.46 16.34 8.35
N PRO A 51 18.56 16.33 7.01
CA PRO A 51 19.61 17.08 6.33
C PRO A 51 19.50 18.54 6.76
N GLY A 52 20.52 19.05 7.47
CA GLY A 52 20.54 20.40 8.05
C GLY A 52 20.58 21.54 7.01
N LYS A 53 20.48 21.19 5.73
CA LYS A 53 20.42 22.12 4.61
C LYS A 53 19.02 21.99 4.04
N ARG A 54 18.24 23.08 4.08
CA ARG A 54 16.95 23.15 3.37
C ARG A 54 17.23 22.71 1.93
N LEU A 55 16.69 21.55 1.53
CA LEU A 55 16.80 21.13 0.14
C LEU A 55 16.16 22.21 -0.73
N PRO A 56 16.74 22.52 -1.90
CA PRO A 56 16.10 23.44 -2.84
C PRO A 56 14.68 22.93 -3.13
N ASN A 57 13.72 23.86 -3.09
CA ASN A 57 12.32 23.54 -3.28
C ASN A 57 12.14 23.15 -4.76
N PHE A 58 11.82 21.88 -5.04
CA PHE A 58 11.61 21.41 -6.42
C PHE A 58 10.39 22.06 -7.11
N ALA A 59 9.58 22.81 -6.35
CA ALA A 59 8.43 23.55 -6.85
C ALA A 59 8.78 24.69 -7.82
N ASP A 60 10.01 25.23 -7.79
CA ASP A 60 10.39 26.37 -8.64
C ASP A 60 10.71 25.97 -10.10
N THR A 61 10.79 24.66 -10.39
CA THR A 61 11.04 24.14 -11.75
C THR A 61 9.88 23.32 -12.33
N ALA A 62 8.78 23.18 -11.58
CA ALA A 62 7.60 22.45 -12.02
C ALA A 62 6.44 23.42 -12.33
N GLU A 63 6.73 24.47 -13.10
CA GLU A 63 5.72 25.10 -13.95
C GLU A 63 5.16 24.01 -14.88
N THR A 64 4.02 23.47 -14.47
CA THR A 64 2.98 22.88 -15.33
C THR A 64 3.45 21.74 -16.25
N GLY A 65 3.84 20.61 -15.65
CA GLY A 65 4.12 19.36 -16.36
C GLY A 65 3.38 18.17 -15.75
N ALA A 66 2.24 17.83 -16.36
CA ALA A 66 1.55 16.55 -16.30
C ALA A 66 0.75 16.18 -15.03
N GLY A 67 -0.57 16.22 -15.22
CA GLY A 67 -1.29 14.96 -15.38
C GLY A 67 -1.94 14.38 -14.15
N TRP A 68 -3.12 14.88 -13.81
CA TRP A 68 -4.28 14.04 -13.55
C TRP A 68 -5.47 14.71 -14.21
N GLY A 69 -5.77 14.27 -15.43
CA GLY A 69 -7.00 14.63 -16.10
C GLY A 69 -8.17 13.97 -15.36
N GLU A 70 -9.11 14.81 -14.94
CA GLU A 70 -10.48 14.45 -14.62
C GLU A 70 -11.40 15.36 -15.44
N PRO A 71 -12.65 14.95 -15.69
CA PRO A 71 -13.11 13.80 -16.48
C PRO A 71 -13.21 14.11 -17.99
#